data_AF-A0A6J3K367-F1
#
_entry.id   AF-A0A6J3K367-F1
#
_cell.length_a   1.000
_cell.length_b   1.000
_cell.length_c   1.000
_cell.angle_alpha   90.00
_cell.angle_beta   90.00
_cell.angle_gamma   90.00
#
_symmetry.space_group_name_H-M   'P 1'
#
loop_
_entity.id
_entity.type
_entity.pdbx_description
1 polymer ?
#
loop_
_entity_poly.entity_id
_entity_poly.type
_entity_poly.pdbx_seq_one_letter_code
_entity_poly.pdbx_strand_id
1 'polypeptide(L)'
;MKGDFTIYVLFTLLFKFIKCNSVNKYALLMPNVTSSREELYLCTPVKVDPSQNYYLTGFEPNAMAGVHHILLYGCGKPGSSKSVWNCGEMGHGINNNEDTIVPCAENSQILYAWARDAPTLILPEGVGFKVGGDSSIKYLVLQVHYAHTAKFQNAGTDDSGVFLYYTLRPLNKLAGVLLLGTGGVIPPRSTTYMETACRIKENKTIYPFAYRTHTHSLGKVVSGYLIKPDYTWIELGKRDPLTPQMFYLIHKNVSAEQGDQIAARCTMHSTRDSWTYIGATKADEMCNFYLMYYVENDEPLSMKYCFTSGPPNYYWKNAGLFNIPTIEASSL
;
A
#
# COMPACT_ATOMS: atom_id res chain seq x y z
N MET A 1 -44.69 52.98 41.95
CA MET A 1 -43.90 51.92 42.62
C MET A 1 -44.75 50.67 42.61
N LYS A 2 -44.38 49.51 42.10
CA LYS A 2 -43.25 48.97 41.35
C LYS A 2 -43.89 47.91 40.42
N GLY A 3 -43.55 47.90 39.14
CA GLY A 3 -44.01 46.84 38.23
C GLY A 3 -42.98 45.72 38.23
N ASP A 4 -43.40 44.52 38.61
CA ASP A 4 -42.53 43.34 38.60
C ASP A 4 -42.47 42.78 37.17
N PHE A 5 -41.28 42.84 36.58
CA PHE A 5 -40.98 42.33 35.26
C PHE A 5 -40.30 40.96 35.42
N THR A 6 -41.07 39.89 35.24
CA THR A 6 -40.54 38.52 35.31
C THR A 6 -39.91 38.15 33.97
N ILE A 7 -38.58 38.04 33.93
CA ILE A 7 -37.83 37.59 32.76
C ILE A 7 -37.71 36.06 32.81
N TYR A 8 -38.30 35.38 31.83
CA TYR A 8 -38.09 33.95 31.60
C TYR A 8 -36.84 33.76 30.72
N VAL A 9 -35.76 33.24 31.30
CA VAL A 9 -34.55 32.87 30.57
C VAL A 9 -34.70 31.42 30.09
N LEU A 10 -34.88 31.23 28.79
CA LEU A 10 -34.97 29.91 28.16
C LEU A 10 -33.55 29.35 27.97
N PHE A 11 -33.13 28.45 28.85
CA PHE A 11 -31.87 27.70 28.69
C PHE A 11 -32.04 26.64 27.59
N THR A 12 -31.53 26.93 26.38
CA THR A 12 -31.44 25.94 25.31
C THR A 12 -30.24 25.03 25.55
N LEU A 13 -30.50 23.85 26.11
CA LEU A 13 -29.52 22.76 26.20
C LEU A 13 -29.24 22.19 24.80
N LEU A 14 -28.20 22.71 24.15
CA LEU A 14 -27.61 22.11 22.95
C LEU A 14 -26.90 20.81 23.36
N PHE A 15 -27.66 19.70 23.39
CA PHE A 15 -27.08 18.37 23.40
C PHE A 15 -26.32 18.17 22.08
N LYS A 16 -25.01 18.41 22.09
CA LYS A 16 -24.13 17.82 21.08
C LYS A 16 -24.27 16.31 21.24
N PHE A 17 -25.00 15.68 20.34
CA PHE A 17 -24.95 14.23 20.16
C PHE A 17 -23.50 13.88 19.80
N ILE A 18 -22.71 13.53 20.83
CA ILE A 18 -21.43 12.85 20.63
C ILE A 18 -21.82 11.46 20.12
N LYS A 19 -21.95 11.32 18.80
CA LYS A 19 -22.07 10.01 18.17
C LYS A 19 -20.78 9.26 18.51
N CYS A 20 -20.89 8.30 19.42
CA CYS A 20 -19.81 7.37 19.71
C CYS A 20 -19.39 6.71 18.39
N ASN A 21 -18.18 7.01 17.92
CA ASN A 21 -17.63 6.36 16.73
C ASN A 21 -17.30 4.92 17.14
N SER A 22 -18.20 3.97 16.87
CA SER A 22 -17.90 2.56 17.09
C SER A 22 -16.87 2.12 16.05
N VAL A 23 -15.62 2.02 16.52
CA VAL A 23 -14.54 1.33 15.83
C VAL A 23 -14.56 -0.11 16.34
N ASN A 24 -14.74 -1.04 15.42
CA ASN A 24 -14.72 -2.47 15.68
C ASN A 24 -13.35 -3.04 15.26
N LYS A 25 -13.01 -4.22 15.78
CA LYS A 25 -11.76 -4.92 15.49
C LYS A 25 -12.08 -6.30 14.91
N TYR A 26 -11.50 -6.64 13.77
CA TYR A 26 -11.62 -7.96 13.13
C TYR A 26 -10.25 -8.63 13.03
N ALA A 27 -10.15 -9.89 13.43
CA ALA A 27 -8.90 -10.65 13.37
C ALA A 27 -8.80 -11.39 12.04
N LEU A 28 -7.95 -10.91 11.12
CA LEU A 28 -7.60 -11.63 9.90
C LEU A 28 -6.24 -12.27 10.10
N LEU A 29 -6.25 -13.53 10.54
CA LEU A 29 -5.08 -14.29 10.96
C LEU A 29 -4.91 -15.54 10.10
N MET A 30 -3.68 -16.03 9.98
CA MET A 30 -3.42 -17.34 9.39
C MET A 30 -4.11 -18.45 10.21
N PRO A 31 -4.70 -19.47 9.56
CA PRO A 31 -5.45 -20.52 10.28
C PRO A 31 -4.51 -21.59 10.86
N ASN A 32 -3.67 -21.21 11.83
CA ASN A 32 -2.71 -22.10 12.51
C ASN A 32 -1.86 -22.92 11.53
N VAL A 33 -1.19 -22.24 10.60
CA VAL A 33 -0.42 -22.88 9.54
C VAL A 33 0.86 -23.51 10.09
N THR A 34 1.39 -24.51 9.38
CA THR A 34 2.70 -25.10 9.66
C THR A 34 3.50 -25.25 8.36
N SER A 35 4.82 -25.20 8.43
CA SER A 35 5.70 -25.35 7.27
C SER A 35 7.06 -25.92 7.65
N SER A 36 7.59 -26.82 6.83
CA SER A 36 8.99 -27.27 6.91
C SER A 36 9.94 -26.52 5.98
N ARG A 37 9.44 -25.52 5.22
CA ARG A 37 10.20 -24.81 4.18
C ARG A 37 10.44 -23.34 4.51
N GLU A 38 11.69 -22.92 4.35
CA GLU A 38 12.11 -21.53 4.40
C GLU A 38 11.65 -20.77 3.14
N GLU A 39 11.60 -19.44 3.23
CA GLU A 39 11.16 -18.54 2.16
C GLU A 39 9.76 -18.90 1.59
N LEU A 40 8.81 -19.15 2.49
CA LEU A 40 7.43 -19.52 2.13
C LEU A 40 6.46 -18.34 2.23
N TYR A 41 5.63 -18.18 1.20
CA TYR A 41 4.63 -17.13 1.10
C TYR A 41 3.23 -17.73 1.15
N LEU A 42 2.57 -17.67 2.30
CA LEU A 42 1.21 -18.20 2.43
C LEU A 42 0.19 -17.08 2.29
N CYS A 43 -0.91 -17.38 1.61
CA CYS A 43 -2.06 -16.51 1.49
C CYS A 43 -3.33 -17.15 2.06
N THR A 44 -4.17 -16.36 2.72
CA THR A 44 -5.51 -16.77 3.19
C THR A 44 -6.55 -15.69 2.87
N PRO A 45 -7.75 -16.05 2.36
CA PRO A 45 -8.77 -15.08 1.97
C PRO A 45 -9.87 -14.96 3.04
N VAL A 46 -10.45 -13.77 3.16
CA VAL A 46 -11.76 -13.58 3.79
C VAL A 46 -12.71 -12.88 2.83
N LYS A 47 -13.92 -13.41 2.70
CA LYS A 47 -14.99 -12.77 1.94
C LYS A 47 -15.61 -11.67 2.80
N VAL A 48 -15.67 -10.45 2.25
CA VAL A 48 -16.38 -9.36 2.89
C VAL A 48 -17.87 -9.50 2.62
N ASP A 49 -18.69 -9.29 3.63
CA ASP A 49 -20.15 -9.36 3.51
C ASP A 49 -20.66 -8.41 2.40
N PRO A 50 -21.38 -8.93 1.39
CA PRO A 50 -21.84 -8.14 0.27
C PRO A 50 -23.08 -7.29 0.58
N SER A 51 -23.72 -7.46 1.74
CA SER A 51 -24.96 -6.75 2.09
C SER A 51 -24.73 -5.32 2.60
N GLN A 52 -23.50 -4.99 3.02
CA GLN A 52 -23.18 -3.69 3.58
C GLN A 52 -21.72 -3.28 3.34
N ASN A 53 -21.46 -1.97 3.44
CA ASN A 53 -20.12 -1.40 3.32
C ASN A 53 -19.42 -1.32 4.67
N TYR A 54 -18.14 -1.64 4.67
CA TYR A 54 -17.23 -1.50 5.80
C TYR A 54 -16.12 -0.52 5.43
N TYR A 55 -15.60 0.22 6.40
CA TYR A 55 -14.53 1.18 6.19
C TYR A 55 -13.35 0.82 7.09
N LEU A 56 -12.26 0.34 6.49
CA LEU A 56 -11.03 0.01 7.23
C LEU A 56 -10.30 1.30 7.57
N THR A 57 -10.08 1.54 8.87
CA THR A 57 -9.54 2.79 9.44
C THR A 57 -8.16 2.59 10.09
N GLY A 58 -7.70 1.35 10.21
CA GLY A 58 -6.38 1.06 10.74
C GLY A 58 -6.03 -0.43 10.69
N PHE A 59 -4.76 -0.71 10.89
CA PHE A 59 -4.15 -2.03 10.75
C PHE A 59 -3.16 -2.25 11.89
N GLU A 60 -3.44 -3.23 12.74
CA GLU A 60 -2.55 -3.64 13.83
C GLU A 60 -1.93 -5.00 13.49
N PRO A 61 -0.61 -5.09 13.35
CA PRO A 61 0.04 -6.34 13.02
C PRO A 61 0.00 -7.33 14.20
N ASN A 62 -0.27 -8.60 13.88
CA ASN A 62 -0.02 -9.74 14.75
C ASN A 62 1.10 -10.56 14.11
N ALA A 63 2.36 -10.24 14.41
CA ALA A 63 3.49 -10.92 13.80
C ALA A 63 4.27 -11.70 14.86
N MET A 64 4.39 -13.00 14.65
CA MET A 64 5.21 -13.87 15.48
C MET A 64 6.67 -13.90 15.00
N ALA A 65 7.57 -14.39 15.86
CA ALA A 65 8.97 -14.58 15.51
C ALA A 65 9.13 -15.47 14.26
N GLY A 66 9.89 -14.99 13.26
CA GLY A 66 10.14 -15.68 11.99
C GLY A 66 9.37 -15.13 10.79
N VAL A 67 8.35 -14.29 11.02
CA VAL A 67 7.67 -13.56 9.94
C VAL A 67 8.53 -12.40 9.46
N HIS A 68 8.81 -12.38 8.15
CA HIS A 68 9.62 -11.32 7.55
C HIS A 68 8.78 -10.10 7.16
N HIS A 69 7.62 -10.34 6.54
CA HIS A 69 6.66 -9.28 6.22
C HIS A 69 5.22 -9.83 6.12
N ILE A 70 4.23 -8.93 6.25
CA ILE A 70 2.80 -9.23 6.07
C ILE A 70 2.23 -8.23 5.08
N LEU A 71 1.50 -8.69 4.07
CA LEU A 71 0.81 -7.86 3.10
C LEU A 71 -0.70 -8.14 3.14
N LEU A 72 -1.50 -7.11 2.97
CA LEU A 72 -2.95 -7.23 2.86
C LEU A 72 -3.41 -6.69 1.51
N TYR A 73 -4.14 -7.52 0.77
CA TYR A 73 -4.70 -7.17 -0.53
C TYR A 73 -6.22 -7.04 -0.44
N GLY A 74 -6.77 -6.07 -1.16
CA GLY A 74 -8.16 -6.05 -1.56
C GLY A 74 -8.29 -6.68 -2.95
N CYS A 75 -9.19 -7.66 -3.08
CA CYS A 75 -9.45 -8.34 -4.35
C CYS A 75 -10.93 -8.27 -4.73
N GLY A 76 -11.23 -8.28 -6.02
CA GLY A 76 -12.55 -8.67 -6.53
C GLY A 76 -12.76 -10.17 -6.41
N LYS A 77 -11.71 -10.95 -6.68
CA LYS A 77 -11.68 -12.41 -6.56
C LYS A 77 -10.30 -12.87 -6.08
N PRO A 78 -10.20 -13.76 -5.07
CA PRO A 78 -8.92 -14.30 -4.63
C PRO A 78 -8.32 -15.21 -5.70
N GLY A 79 -6.99 -15.41 -5.68
CA GLY A 79 -6.33 -16.30 -6.62
C GLY A 79 -6.70 -17.77 -6.44
N SER A 80 -7.04 -18.16 -5.21
CA SER A 80 -7.51 -19.51 -4.88
C SER A 80 -8.76 -19.49 -4.01
N SER A 81 -9.57 -20.55 -4.11
CA SER A 81 -10.67 -20.84 -3.17
C SER A 81 -10.22 -21.66 -1.96
N LYS A 82 -8.96 -22.10 -1.92
CA LYS A 82 -8.39 -22.81 -0.76
C LYS A 82 -8.35 -21.88 0.46
N SER A 83 -8.47 -22.46 1.65
CA SER A 83 -8.31 -21.72 2.91
C SER A 83 -6.91 -21.12 3.05
N VAL A 84 -5.89 -21.83 2.57
CA VAL A 84 -4.50 -21.38 2.48
C VAL A 84 -3.87 -21.87 1.18
N TRP A 85 -3.04 -21.05 0.55
CA TRP A 85 -2.22 -21.47 -0.59
C TRP A 85 -0.85 -20.78 -0.60
N ASN A 86 0.12 -21.38 -1.29
CA ASN A 86 1.39 -20.73 -1.57
C ASN A 86 1.19 -19.69 -2.68
N CYS A 87 1.37 -18.41 -2.35
CA CYS A 87 1.15 -17.32 -3.28
C CYS A 87 2.41 -16.70 -3.88
N GLY A 88 3.59 -17.21 -3.50
CA GLY A 88 4.87 -16.71 -3.98
C GLY A 88 5.14 -15.25 -3.58
N GLU A 89 6.31 -14.76 -4.00
CA GLU A 89 6.80 -13.43 -3.65
C GLU A 89 5.90 -12.33 -4.24
N MET A 90 5.57 -12.37 -5.54
CA MET A 90 4.60 -11.47 -6.20
C MET A 90 4.11 -11.94 -7.60
N GLY A 91 4.21 -13.23 -7.95
CA GLY A 91 3.88 -13.69 -9.31
C GLY A 91 3.93 -15.21 -9.50
N HIS A 92 3.52 -15.67 -10.68
CA HIS A 92 3.70 -17.07 -11.09
C HIS A 92 5.19 -17.36 -11.28
N GLY A 93 5.84 -17.93 -10.26
CA GLY A 93 7.16 -18.51 -10.40
C GLY A 93 7.03 -19.95 -10.87
N ILE A 94 7.25 -20.22 -12.16
CA ILE A 94 7.49 -21.58 -12.64
C ILE A 94 8.95 -21.91 -12.34
N ASN A 95 9.34 -22.02 -11.07
CA ASN A 95 10.65 -22.55 -10.73
C ASN A 95 10.53 -23.40 -9.46
N ASN A 96 10.80 -24.69 -9.64
CA ASN A 96 10.85 -25.78 -8.66
C ASN A 96 9.48 -26.38 -8.27
N ASN A 97 8.94 -27.24 -9.14
CA ASN A 97 7.96 -28.30 -8.83
C ASN A 97 6.64 -27.94 -8.11
N GLU A 98 6.31 -26.67 -7.86
CA GLU A 98 5.06 -26.27 -7.22
C GLU A 98 4.41 -25.04 -7.84
N ASP A 99 3.10 -25.14 -8.06
CA ASP A 99 2.28 -24.06 -8.58
C ASP A 99 2.06 -22.97 -7.50
N THR A 100 2.71 -21.83 -7.65
CA THR A 100 2.36 -20.61 -6.89
C THR A 100 1.14 -19.93 -7.53
N ILE A 101 0.20 -19.48 -6.70
CA ILE A 101 -1.03 -18.81 -7.16
C ILE A 101 -1.06 -17.38 -6.61
N VAL A 102 -1.12 -16.38 -7.48
CA VAL A 102 -1.15 -14.96 -7.08
C VAL A 102 -2.22 -14.64 -6.02
N PRO A 103 -2.04 -13.62 -5.15
CA PRO A 103 -3.01 -13.31 -4.09
C PRO A 103 -4.44 -13.03 -4.60
N CYS A 104 -4.57 -12.28 -5.70
CA CYS A 104 -5.86 -11.96 -6.32
C CYS A 104 -5.88 -12.40 -7.78
N ALA A 105 -6.95 -13.06 -8.21
CA ALA A 105 -7.21 -13.31 -9.62
C ALA A 105 -7.74 -12.05 -10.34
N GLU A 106 -8.50 -11.22 -9.63
CA GLU A 106 -9.15 -10.03 -10.20
C GLU A 106 -9.06 -8.83 -9.25
N ASN A 107 -8.88 -7.63 -9.81
CA ASN A 107 -8.91 -6.33 -9.12
C ASN A 107 -8.00 -6.24 -7.89
N SER A 108 -6.77 -6.75 -8.00
CA SER A 108 -5.76 -6.68 -6.93
C SER A 108 -5.42 -5.24 -6.56
N GLN A 109 -5.28 -4.98 -5.26
CA GLN A 109 -4.75 -3.73 -4.72
C GLN A 109 -4.14 -4.00 -3.34
N ILE A 110 -2.90 -3.56 -3.12
CA ILE A 110 -2.30 -3.58 -1.77
C ILE A 110 -2.99 -2.51 -0.92
N LEU A 111 -3.50 -2.91 0.25
CA LEU A 111 -4.15 -2.03 1.23
C LEU A 111 -3.25 -1.75 2.44
N TYR A 112 -2.39 -2.71 2.80
CA TYR A 112 -1.50 -2.58 3.95
C TYR A 112 -0.25 -3.45 3.76
N ALA A 113 0.83 -3.02 4.40
CA ALA A 113 2.10 -3.73 4.42
C ALA A 113 2.80 -3.51 5.76
N TRP A 114 3.30 -4.58 6.34
CA TRP A 114 4.08 -4.62 7.56
C TRP A 114 5.44 -5.24 7.28
N ALA A 115 6.47 -4.72 7.93
CA ALA A 115 7.80 -5.32 7.96
C ALA A 115 8.43 -5.10 9.34
N ARG A 116 9.06 -6.15 9.90
CA ARG A 116 9.91 -6.13 11.11
C ARG A 116 9.48 -5.11 12.19
N ASP A 117 8.54 -5.51 13.02
CA ASP A 117 8.04 -4.76 14.19
C ASP A 117 7.45 -3.38 13.86
N ALA A 118 6.99 -3.17 12.61
CA ALA A 118 6.29 -1.94 12.26
C ALA A 118 5.09 -1.71 13.21
N PRO A 119 4.88 -0.46 13.66
CA PRO A 119 3.79 -0.12 14.57
C PRO A 119 2.44 -0.25 13.88
N THR A 120 1.37 -0.24 14.68
CA THR A 120 0.00 -0.09 14.18
C THR A 120 -0.12 1.13 13.27
N LEU A 121 -0.65 0.93 12.07
CA LEU A 121 -0.98 2.01 11.15
C LEU A 121 -2.43 2.44 11.39
N ILE A 122 -2.62 3.62 11.94
CA ILE A 122 -3.94 4.27 12.01
C ILE A 122 -4.02 5.29 10.87
N LEU A 123 -5.10 5.21 10.09
CA LEU A 123 -5.33 6.16 9.00
C LEU A 123 -5.73 7.54 9.56
N PRO A 124 -5.55 8.63 8.79
CA PRO A 124 -5.98 9.95 9.22
C PRO A 124 -7.46 9.99 9.62
N GLU A 125 -7.84 10.94 10.46
CA GLU A 125 -9.21 11.03 10.95
C GLU A 125 -10.24 11.08 9.81
N GLY A 126 -11.25 10.20 9.89
CA GLY A 126 -12.33 10.11 8.91
C GLY A 126 -11.95 9.44 7.59
N VAL A 127 -10.71 8.96 7.44
CA VAL A 127 -10.22 8.24 6.25
C VAL A 127 -10.39 6.74 6.43
N GLY A 128 -10.87 6.06 5.38
CA GLY A 128 -10.88 4.60 5.38
C GLY A 128 -11.00 3.96 4.00
N PHE A 129 -10.55 2.70 3.89
CA PHE A 129 -10.75 1.89 2.70
C PHE A 129 -12.17 1.31 2.71
N LYS A 130 -12.98 1.65 1.71
CA LYS A 130 -14.33 1.12 1.51
C LYS A 130 -14.26 -0.31 0.95
N VAL A 131 -14.82 -1.28 1.66
CA VAL A 131 -14.83 -2.71 1.29
C VAL A 131 -16.21 -3.32 1.50
N GLY A 132 -16.53 -4.43 0.81
CA GLY A 132 -17.85 -5.05 0.87
C GLY A 132 -18.90 -4.32 0.01
N GLY A 133 -20.18 -4.58 0.25
CA GLY A 133 -21.30 -3.88 -0.37
C GLY A 133 -21.14 -3.60 -1.86
N ASP A 134 -21.08 -2.32 -2.23
CA ASP A 134 -20.90 -1.83 -3.60
C ASP A 134 -19.43 -1.60 -4.00
N SER A 135 -18.46 -1.71 -3.08
CA SER A 135 -17.03 -1.56 -3.37
C SER A 135 -16.51 -2.62 -4.34
N SER A 136 -15.49 -2.29 -5.15
CA SER A 136 -14.77 -3.27 -5.98
C SER A 136 -14.00 -4.33 -5.17
N ILE A 137 -13.75 -4.07 -3.87
CA ILE A 137 -13.05 -4.97 -2.96
C ILE A 137 -14.07 -5.89 -2.28
N LYS A 138 -14.19 -7.13 -2.78
CA LYS A 138 -15.12 -8.16 -2.29
C LYS A 138 -14.44 -9.16 -1.35
N TYR A 139 -13.12 -9.28 -1.42
CA TYR A 139 -12.31 -10.14 -0.58
C TYR A 139 -11.12 -9.35 -0.04
N LEU A 140 -10.70 -9.71 1.17
CA LEU A 140 -9.38 -9.36 1.68
C LEU A 140 -8.51 -10.61 1.64
N VAL A 141 -7.29 -10.50 1.14
CA VAL A 141 -6.33 -11.61 1.12
C VAL A 141 -5.11 -11.21 1.92
N LEU A 142 -4.85 -11.95 2.99
CA LEU A 142 -3.67 -11.80 3.83
C LEU A 142 -2.56 -12.66 3.23
N GLN A 143 -1.38 -12.07 3.04
CA GLN A 143 -0.15 -12.77 2.69
C GLN A 143 0.87 -12.63 3.83
N VAL A 144 1.47 -13.74 4.24
CA VAL A 144 2.54 -13.77 5.25
C VAL A 144 3.76 -14.44 4.63
N HIS A 145 4.90 -13.75 4.70
CA HIS A 145 6.19 -14.31 4.30
C HIS A 145 6.95 -14.85 5.52
N TYR A 146 7.15 -16.17 5.53
CA TYR A 146 7.93 -16.90 6.52
C TYR A 146 9.33 -17.14 5.98
N ALA A 147 10.30 -16.32 6.41
CA ALA A 147 11.69 -16.49 6.00
C ALA A 147 12.31 -17.74 6.66
N HIS A 148 11.97 -18.01 7.92
CA HIS A 148 12.55 -19.10 8.70
C HIS A 148 11.48 -20.04 9.27
N THR A 149 11.81 -21.33 9.32
CA THR A 149 10.89 -22.39 9.78
C THR A 149 11.09 -22.80 11.23
N ALA A 150 12.03 -22.18 11.94
CA ALA A 150 12.36 -22.53 13.33
C ALA A 150 11.11 -22.62 14.23
N LYS A 151 10.11 -21.77 13.98
CA LYS A 151 8.85 -21.74 14.71
C LYS A 151 7.93 -22.95 14.45
N PHE A 152 8.06 -23.60 13.30
CA PHE A 152 7.25 -24.76 12.93
C PHE A 152 7.86 -26.09 13.38
N GLN A 153 9.07 -26.06 13.98
CA GLN A 153 9.67 -27.24 14.58
C GLN A 153 8.81 -27.74 15.76
N ASN A 154 8.90 -29.04 16.07
CA ASN A 154 8.17 -29.68 17.18
C ASN A 154 6.63 -29.49 17.13
N ALA A 155 6.04 -29.58 15.93
CA ALA A 155 4.60 -29.40 15.68
C ALA A 155 4.07 -27.98 16.01
N GLY A 156 4.93 -26.96 15.95
CA GLY A 156 4.52 -25.57 16.07
C GLY A 156 3.61 -25.11 14.93
N THR A 157 2.66 -24.24 15.27
CA THR A 157 1.76 -23.56 14.34
C THR A 157 1.90 -22.05 14.43
N ASP A 158 1.43 -21.33 13.41
CA ASP A 158 1.48 -19.87 13.35
C ASP A 158 0.13 -19.27 12.92
N ASP A 159 -0.28 -18.21 13.62
CA ASP A 159 -1.51 -17.44 13.37
C ASP A 159 -1.19 -15.96 13.08
N SER A 160 0.00 -15.67 12.57
CA SER A 160 0.37 -14.31 12.21
C SER A 160 -0.61 -13.72 11.19
N GLY A 161 -0.84 -12.42 11.29
CA GLY A 161 -1.76 -11.70 10.43
C GLY A 161 -1.93 -10.26 10.87
N VAL A 162 -3.15 -9.74 10.69
CA VAL A 162 -3.47 -8.34 10.98
C VAL A 162 -4.85 -8.26 11.64
N PHE A 163 -4.92 -7.49 12.73
CA PHE A 163 -6.18 -7.00 13.24
C PHE A 163 -6.60 -5.74 12.49
N LEU A 164 -7.79 -5.76 11.90
CA LEU A 164 -8.36 -4.68 11.13
C LEU A 164 -9.25 -3.83 12.02
N TYR A 165 -8.98 -2.53 12.10
CA TYR A 165 -9.89 -1.56 12.67
C TYR A 165 -10.88 -1.11 11.61
N TYR A 166 -12.17 -1.18 11.89
CA TYR A 166 -13.20 -0.81 10.91
C TYR A 166 -14.41 -0.14 11.54
N THR A 167 -15.15 0.60 10.74
CA THR A 167 -16.46 1.14 11.12
C THR A 167 -17.51 0.82 10.05
N LEU A 168 -18.77 0.79 10.46
CA LEU A 168 -19.94 0.70 9.58
C LEU A 168 -20.50 2.07 9.22
N ARG A 169 -20.05 3.13 9.92
CA ARG A 169 -20.46 4.49 9.63
C ARG A 169 -19.89 4.89 8.27
N PRO A 170 -20.72 5.37 7.33
CA PRO A 170 -20.23 5.92 6.08
C PRO A 170 -19.18 7.01 6.29
N LEU A 171 -18.03 6.86 5.64
CA LEU A 171 -16.98 7.86 5.60
C LEU A 171 -17.04 8.62 4.28
N ASN A 172 -16.75 9.92 4.33
CA ASN A 172 -16.66 10.75 3.14
C ASN A 172 -15.21 10.92 2.65
N LYS A 173 -14.20 10.42 3.37
CA LYS A 173 -12.81 10.38 2.90
C LYS A 173 -12.43 8.94 2.59
N LEU A 174 -12.43 8.58 1.30
CA LEU A 174 -12.16 7.22 0.87
C LEU A 174 -10.71 7.05 0.48
N ALA A 175 -10.04 6.08 1.10
CA ALA A 175 -8.63 5.79 0.86
C ALA A 175 -8.44 4.94 -0.41
N GLY A 176 -7.36 5.23 -1.14
CA GLY A 176 -6.86 4.47 -2.27
C GLY A 176 -5.35 4.29 -2.19
N VAL A 177 -4.83 3.40 -3.04
CA VAL A 177 -3.38 3.21 -3.22
C VAL A 177 -3.07 3.29 -4.70
N LEU A 178 -2.19 4.22 -5.07
CA LEU A 178 -1.61 4.32 -6.40
C LEU A 178 -0.24 3.65 -6.38
N LEU A 179 -0.09 2.56 -7.12
CA LEU A 179 1.21 1.92 -7.32
C LEU A 179 1.91 2.54 -8.51
N LEU A 180 3.03 3.22 -8.25
CA LEU A 180 3.98 3.64 -9.26
C LEU A 180 5.04 2.55 -9.43
N GLY A 181 5.22 2.08 -10.66
CA GLY A 181 6.24 1.12 -11.02
C GLY A 181 6.86 1.43 -12.38
N THR A 182 7.91 0.70 -12.73
CA THR A 182 8.59 0.84 -14.03
C THR A 182 9.11 -0.51 -14.48
N GLY A 183 9.05 -0.74 -15.80
CA GLY A 183 9.79 -1.81 -16.46
C GLY A 183 11.26 -1.45 -16.64
N GLY A 184 11.90 -2.16 -17.56
CA GLY A 184 13.25 -1.86 -18.03
C GLY A 184 14.29 -2.89 -17.59
N VAL A 185 15.56 -2.53 -17.81
CA VAL A 185 16.72 -3.37 -17.53
C VAL A 185 17.84 -2.59 -16.86
N ILE A 186 18.59 -3.29 -16.00
CA ILE A 186 19.74 -2.75 -15.27
C ILE A 186 21.01 -3.42 -15.81
N PRO A 187 21.93 -2.67 -16.44
CA PRO A 187 23.21 -3.21 -16.90
C PRO A 187 24.09 -3.72 -15.74
N PRO A 188 24.98 -4.68 -16.01
CA PRO A 188 25.97 -5.13 -15.02
C PRO A 188 26.90 -3.98 -14.60
N ARG A 189 27.39 -4.05 -13.36
CA ARG A 189 28.41 -3.11 -12.82
C ARG A 189 28.08 -1.62 -13.03
N SER A 190 26.80 -1.24 -12.88
CA SER A 190 26.31 0.09 -13.22
C SER A 190 25.39 0.68 -12.15
N THR A 191 25.26 2.01 -12.18
CA THR A 191 24.16 2.71 -11.49
C THR A 191 23.09 3.06 -12.53
N THR A 192 21.84 2.67 -12.26
CA THR A 192 20.70 2.89 -13.16
C THR A 192 19.59 3.64 -12.42
N TYR A 193 19.06 4.69 -13.05
CA TYR A 193 17.87 5.39 -12.56
C TYR A 193 16.64 4.85 -13.28
N MET A 194 15.77 4.17 -12.53
CA MET A 194 14.52 3.64 -13.04
C MET A 194 13.39 4.60 -12.68
N GLU A 195 12.63 5.06 -13.66
CA GLU A 195 11.78 6.24 -13.53
C GLU A 195 10.38 6.00 -14.08
N THR A 196 9.39 6.54 -13.38
CA THR A 196 7.99 6.52 -13.80
C THR A 196 7.33 7.84 -13.46
N ALA A 197 6.37 8.27 -14.28
CA ALA A 197 5.53 9.43 -14.02
C ALA A 197 4.20 9.28 -14.77
N CYS A 198 3.09 9.58 -14.09
CA CYS A 198 1.77 9.58 -14.70
C CYS A 198 0.99 10.81 -14.32
N ARG A 199 0.28 11.37 -15.31
CA ARG A 199 -0.63 12.49 -15.14
C ARG A 199 -1.97 12.01 -14.57
N ILE A 200 -2.47 12.72 -13.56
CA ILE A 200 -3.84 12.55 -13.06
C ILE A 200 -4.79 13.09 -14.13
N LYS A 201 -5.53 12.20 -14.78
CA LYS A 201 -6.52 12.55 -15.82
C LYS A 201 -7.93 12.70 -15.28
N GLU A 202 -8.20 12.09 -14.13
CA GLU A 202 -9.52 12.13 -13.49
C GLU A 202 -9.75 13.51 -12.87
N ASN A 203 -10.98 14.02 -12.98
CA ASN A 203 -11.38 15.26 -12.32
C ASN A 203 -11.64 15.00 -10.83
N LYS A 204 -10.57 14.67 -10.10
CA LYS A 204 -10.58 14.35 -8.67
C LYS A 204 -9.37 15.00 -7.99
N THR A 205 -9.56 15.41 -6.75
CA THR A 205 -8.47 15.84 -5.88
C THR A 205 -8.09 14.69 -4.94
N ILE A 206 -6.82 14.31 -4.95
CA ILE A 206 -6.27 13.32 -4.01
C ILE A 206 -5.39 14.00 -2.96
N TYR A 207 -5.40 13.44 -1.76
CA TYR A 207 -4.59 13.90 -0.63
C TYR A 207 -3.66 12.77 -0.19
N PRO A 208 -2.39 12.76 -0.65
CA PRO A 208 -1.40 11.80 -0.20
C PRO A 208 -1.16 11.89 1.31
N PHE A 209 -1.09 10.74 1.99
CA PHE A 209 -0.88 10.71 3.43
C PHE A 209 0.11 9.63 3.91
N ALA A 210 0.41 8.62 3.10
CA ALA A 210 1.46 7.65 3.41
C ALA A 210 2.10 7.10 2.13
N TYR A 211 3.31 6.57 2.24
CA TYR A 211 4.01 5.91 1.14
C TYR A 211 4.77 4.67 1.58
N ARG A 212 4.99 3.74 0.66
CA ARG A 212 5.86 2.58 0.84
C ARG A 212 6.78 2.44 -0.37
N THR A 213 8.03 2.09 -0.12
CA THR A 213 9.03 1.81 -1.15
C THR A 213 9.33 0.32 -1.18
N HIS A 214 9.55 -0.25 -2.37
CA HIS A 214 9.98 -1.64 -2.53
C HIS A 214 10.89 -1.81 -3.74
N THR A 215 11.99 -2.52 -3.49
CA THR A 215 12.94 -3.06 -4.47
C THR A 215 13.42 -4.43 -3.96
N HIS A 216 14.14 -5.18 -4.78
CA HIS A 216 15.01 -6.24 -4.29
C HIS A 216 16.40 -5.65 -3.94
N SER A 217 17.45 -6.45 -4.04
CA SER A 217 18.80 -6.20 -3.51
C SER A 217 19.55 -4.98 -4.07
N LEU A 218 19.24 -4.52 -5.28
CA LEU A 218 19.99 -3.49 -6.00
C LEU A 218 19.55 -2.07 -5.64
N GLY A 219 18.35 -1.91 -5.08
CA GLY A 219 17.82 -0.61 -4.69
C GLY A 219 18.67 0.06 -3.61
N LYS A 220 18.93 1.37 -3.78
CA LYS A 220 19.62 2.23 -2.81
C LYS A 220 18.73 3.35 -2.31
N VAL A 221 17.94 3.94 -3.20
CA VAL A 221 17.02 5.02 -2.87
C VAL A 221 15.79 4.87 -3.73
N VAL A 222 14.62 5.02 -3.12
CA VAL A 222 13.37 5.22 -3.84
C VAL A 222 12.76 6.52 -3.36
N SER A 223 12.46 7.41 -4.31
CA SER A 223 11.86 8.71 -4.05
C SER A 223 10.60 8.87 -4.89
N GLY A 224 9.59 9.52 -4.31
CA GLY A 224 8.31 9.82 -4.95
C GLY A 224 7.99 11.31 -4.85
N TYR A 225 7.42 11.85 -5.93
CA TYR A 225 7.17 13.27 -6.11
C TYR A 225 5.78 13.54 -6.67
N LEU A 226 5.21 14.65 -6.25
CA LEU A 226 4.13 15.35 -6.95
C LEU A 226 4.77 16.44 -7.82
N ILE A 227 4.37 16.51 -9.09
CA ILE A 227 4.82 17.49 -10.07
C ILE A 227 3.62 18.34 -10.48
N LYS A 228 3.69 19.64 -10.23
CA LYS A 228 2.69 20.62 -10.66
C LYS A 228 2.87 20.98 -12.15
N PRO A 229 1.87 21.60 -12.82
CA PRO A 229 1.95 21.91 -14.25
C PRO A 229 3.06 22.90 -14.63
N ASP A 230 3.52 23.69 -13.65
CA ASP A 230 4.66 24.61 -13.76
C ASP A 230 6.03 23.94 -13.53
N TYR A 231 6.05 22.60 -13.42
CA TYR A 231 7.22 21.80 -13.09
C TYR A 231 7.82 22.07 -11.70
N THR A 232 7.00 22.52 -10.74
CA THR A 232 7.35 22.47 -9.33
C THR A 232 7.30 21.03 -8.81
N TRP A 233 8.41 20.55 -8.26
CA TRP A 233 8.54 19.21 -7.69
C TRP A 233 8.40 19.23 -6.18
N ILE A 234 7.48 18.42 -5.65
CA ILE A 234 7.21 18.29 -4.23
C ILE A 234 7.48 16.85 -3.83
N GLU A 235 8.55 16.60 -3.06
CA GLU A 235 8.85 15.27 -2.54
C GLU A 235 7.72 14.80 -1.60
N LEU A 236 7.10 13.68 -1.95
CA LEU A 236 6.08 13.01 -1.14
C LEU A 236 6.72 12.05 -0.14
N GLY A 237 7.81 11.39 -0.53
CA GLY A 237 8.56 10.50 0.33
C GLY A 237 9.85 10.03 -0.32
N LYS A 238 10.84 9.69 0.51
CA LYS A 238 12.14 9.20 0.07
C LYS A 238 12.71 8.25 1.11
N ARG A 239 13.19 7.08 0.67
CA ARG A 239 13.71 6.07 1.59
C ARG A 239 14.72 5.10 0.96
N ASP A 240 15.57 4.53 1.81
CA ASP A 240 16.29 3.30 1.51
C ASP A 240 15.27 2.13 1.45
N PRO A 241 15.04 1.51 0.27
CA PRO A 241 14.08 0.42 0.13
C PRO A 241 14.50 -0.87 0.85
N LEU A 242 15.74 -0.99 1.32
CA LEU A 242 16.22 -2.15 2.09
C LEU A 242 15.96 -2.02 3.59
N THR A 243 15.54 -0.83 4.06
CA THR A 243 14.98 -0.65 5.41
C THR A 243 13.57 -1.25 5.50
N PRO A 244 12.95 -1.41 6.69
CA PRO A 244 11.63 -2.02 6.80
C PRO A 244 10.61 -1.44 5.82
N GLN A 245 10.08 -2.29 4.94
CA GLN A 245 9.22 -1.88 3.83
C GLN A 245 7.73 -1.77 4.25
N MET A 246 7.46 -0.89 5.21
CA MET A 246 6.12 -0.53 5.69
C MET A 246 5.63 0.79 5.06
N PHE A 247 4.38 1.17 5.36
CA PHE A 247 3.88 2.49 5.02
C PHE A 247 4.37 3.55 6.03
N TYR A 248 5.01 4.60 5.51
CA TYR A 248 5.47 5.77 6.25
C TYR A 248 4.58 6.96 6.00
N LEU A 249 4.33 7.77 7.03
CA LEU A 249 3.48 8.95 6.91
C LEU A 249 4.13 10.03 6.04
N ILE A 250 3.31 10.70 5.25
CA ILE A 250 3.66 11.93 4.53
C ILE A 250 3.26 13.09 5.42
N HIS A 251 4.24 13.86 5.90
CA HIS A 251 3.98 15.00 6.79
C HIS A 251 3.65 16.29 6.03
N LYS A 252 3.84 16.32 4.71
CA LYS A 252 3.52 17.48 3.87
C LYS A 252 2.04 17.45 3.53
N ASN A 253 1.32 18.51 3.90
CA ASN A 253 -0.07 18.68 3.52
C ASN A 253 -0.14 19.25 2.10
N VAL A 254 -0.28 18.37 1.11
CA VAL A 254 -0.39 18.73 -0.30
C VAL A 254 -1.51 17.95 -0.95
N SER A 255 -2.16 18.56 -1.95
CA SER A 255 -3.15 17.91 -2.80
C SER A 255 -2.61 17.77 -4.22
N ALA A 256 -3.03 16.71 -4.90
CA ALA A 256 -2.80 16.52 -6.32
C ALA A 256 -4.14 16.53 -7.06
N GLU A 257 -4.21 17.27 -8.16
CA GLU A 257 -5.43 17.52 -8.93
C GLU A 257 -5.28 17.06 -10.38
N GLN A 258 -6.36 17.19 -11.15
CA GLN A 258 -6.32 16.92 -12.58
C GLN A 258 -5.24 17.75 -13.27
N GLY A 259 -4.36 17.09 -14.05
CA GLY A 259 -3.24 17.73 -14.74
C GLY A 259 -1.90 17.61 -14.01
N ASP A 260 -1.91 17.44 -12.69
CA ASP A 260 -0.71 17.15 -11.91
C ASP A 260 -0.15 15.77 -12.30
N GLN A 261 1.13 15.53 -12.00
CA GLN A 261 1.77 14.22 -12.20
C GLN A 261 2.29 13.66 -10.88
N ILE A 262 2.14 12.35 -10.68
CA ILE A 262 2.83 11.63 -9.63
C ILE A 262 3.98 10.87 -10.29
N ALA A 263 5.17 10.98 -9.72
CA ALA A 263 6.39 10.40 -10.27
C ALA A 263 7.18 9.66 -9.19
N ALA A 264 7.92 8.62 -9.58
CA ALA A 264 8.85 7.93 -8.70
C ALA A 264 10.15 7.57 -9.43
N ARG A 265 11.26 7.59 -8.69
CA ARG A 265 12.58 7.16 -9.15
C ARG A 265 13.17 6.16 -8.17
N CYS A 266 13.68 5.04 -8.70
CA CYS A 266 14.57 4.15 -7.98
C CYS A 266 15.99 4.32 -8.48
N THR A 267 16.92 4.53 -7.55
CA THR A 267 18.36 4.45 -7.83
C THR A 267 18.85 3.05 -7.53
N MET A 268 19.23 2.34 -8.58
CA MET A 268 19.73 0.97 -8.53
C MET A 268 21.24 0.96 -8.68
N HIS A 269 21.92 0.18 -7.84
CA HIS A 269 23.36 -0.06 -7.95
C HIS A 269 23.62 -1.55 -8.14
N SER A 270 23.98 -1.92 -9.37
CA SER A 270 24.25 -3.30 -9.75
C SER A 270 25.72 -3.65 -9.52
N THR A 271 25.97 -4.59 -8.61
CA THR A 271 27.26 -5.27 -8.46
C THR A 271 27.31 -6.62 -9.18
N ARG A 272 26.30 -6.92 -10.01
CA ARG A 272 26.19 -8.19 -10.74
C ARG A 272 26.97 -8.10 -12.07
N ASP A 273 27.40 -9.26 -12.57
CA ASP A 273 28.09 -9.40 -13.86
C ASP A 273 27.13 -9.68 -15.03
N SER A 274 25.85 -9.92 -14.74
CA SER A 274 24.78 -10.11 -15.71
C SER A 274 23.77 -8.96 -15.69
N TRP A 275 23.03 -8.82 -16.80
CA TRP A 275 21.86 -7.96 -16.87
C TRP A 275 20.80 -8.40 -15.87
N THR A 276 20.15 -7.44 -15.22
CA THR A 276 19.01 -7.68 -14.33
C THR A 276 17.75 -7.08 -14.94
N TYR A 277 16.67 -7.87 -14.96
CA TYR A 277 15.39 -7.50 -15.54
C TYR A 277 14.38 -7.20 -14.42
N ILE A 278 13.32 -6.45 -14.74
CA ILE A 278 12.20 -6.30 -13.83
C ILE A 278 11.38 -7.59 -13.78
N GLY A 279 11.11 -8.08 -12.56
CA GLY A 279 10.46 -9.35 -12.34
C GLY A 279 10.20 -9.61 -10.85
N ALA A 280 9.60 -10.76 -10.55
CA ALA A 280 9.07 -11.06 -9.22
C ALA A 280 9.99 -11.92 -8.34
N THR A 281 11.14 -12.35 -8.86
CA THR A 281 12.06 -13.22 -8.10
C THR A 281 13.22 -12.42 -7.52
N LYS A 282 13.87 -12.95 -6.50
CA LYS A 282 15.15 -12.43 -5.98
C LYS A 282 16.25 -12.22 -7.05
N ALA A 283 16.22 -12.98 -8.14
CA ALA A 283 17.15 -12.81 -9.27
C ALA A 283 16.79 -11.60 -10.15
N ASP A 284 15.54 -11.16 -10.12
CA ASP A 284 15.04 -9.97 -10.79
C ASP A 284 15.16 -8.74 -9.88
N GLU A 285 14.66 -7.60 -10.37
CA GLU A 285 14.43 -6.41 -9.57
C GLU A 285 12.99 -5.89 -9.66
N MET A 286 12.63 -5.04 -8.70
CA MET A 286 11.43 -4.23 -8.74
C MET A 286 11.77 -2.77 -8.43
N CYS A 287 10.96 -1.86 -8.96
CA CYS A 287 10.99 -0.45 -8.58
C CYS A 287 9.56 -0.01 -8.30
N ASN A 288 9.13 -0.09 -7.04
CA ASN A 288 7.76 0.20 -6.64
C ASN A 288 7.72 1.31 -5.60
N PHE A 289 6.84 2.29 -5.85
CA PHE A 289 6.45 3.32 -4.90
C PHE A 289 4.92 3.29 -4.76
N TYR A 290 4.45 2.88 -3.58
CA TYR A 290 3.04 2.84 -3.26
C TYR A 290 2.66 4.14 -2.58
N LEU A 291 1.70 4.87 -3.14
CA LEU A 291 1.19 6.11 -2.57
C LEU A 291 -0.21 5.87 -2.02
N MET A 292 -0.36 5.94 -0.71
CA MET A 292 -1.66 6.03 -0.05
C MET A 292 -2.17 7.46 -0.11
N TYR A 293 -3.40 7.62 -0.58
CA TYR A 293 -4.10 8.90 -0.65
C TYR A 293 -5.57 8.71 -0.27
N TYR A 294 -6.26 9.80 0.04
CA TYR A 294 -7.72 9.78 0.12
C TYR A 294 -8.34 10.78 -0.87
N VAL A 295 -9.61 10.54 -1.22
CA VAL A 295 -10.47 11.47 -1.95
C VAL A 295 -11.63 11.86 -1.05
N GLU A 296 -12.05 13.12 -1.10
CA GLU A 296 -13.20 13.61 -0.34
C GLU A 296 -14.47 13.59 -1.19
N ASN A 297 -15.55 13.05 -0.62
CA ASN A 297 -16.91 12.95 -1.20
C ASN A 297 -16.99 12.25 -2.57
N ASP A 298 -16.02 11.38 -2.89
CA ASP A 298 -15.97 10.59 -4.13
C ASP A 298 -15.18 9.28 -3.88
N GLU A 299 -15.29 8.34 -4.80
CA GLU A 299 -14.49 7.11 -4.83
C GLU A 299 -13.01 7.41 -5.14
N PRO A 300 -12.07 6.55 -4.72
CA PRO A 300 -10.66 6.66 -5.12
C PRO A 300 -10.47 6.68 -6.64
N LEU A 301 -9.28 7.11 -7.10
CA LEU A 301 -8.93 7.07 -8.52
C LEU A 301 -9.17 5.68 -9.13
N SER A 302 -9.70 5.66 -10.35
CA SER A 302 -9.75 4.45 -11.18
C SER A 302 -8.35 3.99 -11.61
N MET A 303 -7.42 4.94 -11.78
CA MET A 303 -6.01 4.67 -12.05
C MET A 303 -5.33 4.08 -10.80
N LYS A 304 -5.29 2.75 -10.70
CA LYS A 304 -4.59 2.03 -9.62
C LYS A 304 -3.08 1.87 -9.84
N TYR A 305 -2.65 1.91 -11.10
CA TYR A 305 -1.30 1.61 -11.53
C TYR A 305 -0.76 2.71 -12.44
N CYS A 306 0.47 3.14 -12.16
CA CYS A 306 1.23 4.06 -12.97
C CYS A 306 2.55 3.38 -13.38
N PHE A 307 2.58 2.85 -14.60
CA PHE A 307 3.74 2.11 -15.11
C PHE A 307 4.26 2.73 -16.41
N THR A 308 5.58 2.85 -16.48
CA THR A 308 6.33 3.27 -17.68
C THR A 308 7.25 2.12 -18.12
N SER A 309 7.82 2.24 -19.32
CA SER A 309 8.71 1.22 -19.89
C SER A 309 10.09 1.16 -19.24
N GLY A 310 10.49 2.19 -18.49
CA GLY A 310 11.79 2.31 -17.84
C GLY A 310 13.01 2.25 -18.77
N PRO A 311 14.21 2.15 -18.21
CA PRO A 311 15.46 2.08 -18.97
C PRO A 311 15.54 0.90 -19.94
N PRO A 312 16.08 1.08 -21.16
CA PRO A 312 16.63 2.32 -21.71
C PRO A 312 15.58 3.23 -22.37
N ASN A 313 14.31 2.83 -22.42
CA ASN A 313 13.28 3.44 -23.25
C ASN A 313 12.63 4.69 -22.63
N TYR A 314 12.62 4.80 -21.31
CA TYR A 314 11.98 5.89 -20.59
C TYR A 314 12.88 6.46 -19.51
N TYR A 315 13.00 7.79 -19.54
CA TYR A 315 13.56 8.60 -18.48
C TYR A 315 12.75 9.90 -18.37
N TRP A 316 12.63 10.50 -17.18
CA TRP A 316 11.95 11.76 -16.92
C TRP A 316 12.43 12.87 -17.88
N LYS A 317 13.74 12.96 -18.12
CA LYS A 317 14.33 13.94 -19.05
C LYS A 317 13.82 13.79 -20.50
N ASN A 318 13.49 12.56 -20.91
CA ASN A 318 12.98 12.24 -22.24
C ASN A 318 11.45 12.34 -22.30
N ALA A 319 10.79 12.42 -21.14
CA ALA A 319 9.34 12.49 -21.00
C ALA A 319 8.78 13.93 -20.93
N GLY A 320 9.61 14.94 -21.24
CA GLY A 320 9.19 16.34 -21.22
C GLY A 320 9.01 16.91 -19.80
N LEU A 321 9.68 16.33 -18.81
CA LEU A 321 9.75 16.87 -17.44
C LEU A 321 10.97 17.78 -17.30
N PHE A 322 10.77 18.97 -16.72
CA PHE A 322 11.82 19.96 -16.48
C PHE A 322 12.07 20.14 -14.97
N ASN A 323 13.12 20.87 -14.60
CA ASN A 323 13.53 21.13 -13.22
C ASN A 323 13.70 19.86 -12.36
N ILE A 324 14.17 18.78 -12.99
CA ILE A 324 14.28 17.47 -12.34
C ILE A 324 15.28 17.54 -11.16
N PRO A 325 14.85 17.21 -9.93
CA PRO A 325 15.71 17.23 -8.74
C PRO A 325 16.64 16.01 -8.75
N THR A 326 17.62 16.02 -9.65
CA THR A 326 18.36 14.81 -10.02
C THR A 326 19.20 14.25 -8.88
N ILE A 327 19.80 15.11 -8.05
CA ILE A 327 20.64 14.70 -6.93
C ILE A 327 19.74 14.25 -5.77
N GLU A 328 18.73 15.06 -5.44
CA GLU A 328 17.83 14.85 -4.31
C GLU A 328 16.96 13.60 -4.49
N ALA A 329 16.54 13.30 -5.72
CA ALA A 329 15.79 12.09 -6.06
C ALA A 329 16.64 10.81 -6.04
N SER A 330 17.97 10.94 -6.11
CA SER A 330 18.88 9.81 -6.28
C SER A 330 19.80 9.53 -5.08
N SER A 331 19.70 10.32 -4.01
CA SER A 331 20.52 10.20 -2.81
C SER A 331 19.71 10.37 -1.52
N LEU A 332 20.12 9.69 -0.45
CA LEU A 332 19.47 9.77 0.87
C LEU A 332 19.97 10.95 1.69
#